data_AF-A0A2S4ZT83-F1
#
_entry.id   AF-A0A2S4ZT83-F1
#
_cell.length_a   1.000
_cell.length_b   1.000
_cell.length_c   1.000
_cell.angle_alpha   90.00
_cell.angle_beta   90.00
_cell.angle_gamma   90.00
#
_symmetry.space_group_name_H-M   'P 1'
#
loop_
_entity.id
_entity.type
_entity.pdbx_description
1 polymer ?
#
loop_
_entity_poly.entity_id
_entity_poly.type
_entity_poly.pdbx_seq_one_letter_code
_entity_poly.pdbx_strand_id
1 'polypeptide(L)'
;MALQRWRAFTRSENGGTAFLIVAVLAALVWANTSLGTYDATWSARLSVTVGPFSLGLTLREWINSGFMALFFFLVGLDARRELDKGELRDRKWVVLCAIGGVGSMAVPALVFVAFNASLTSVHGWGVAMSTDTAFALAILSLVGARLPSSLRAFMLSISVMDDVVALVVIAVFYGGGFRVVPFLIASSAAGVIICMRLANFRSGVVCCTVSLVMWCALLKAGVDPVVTGLTVGLLVITAPAGRDDLERATGLVRDFREQPTAEMQQTAVRGLVAAISQNDHLQRKFTPWVNCAVLPLFAVANTGVPLSVRTVSAAFASPITWGIVCGYLVGKIVGVVGSLSLVTALSGGRLRPNVGWGAATVGGAVSGAAFTVSLLIASKAFTGDDLAYARTAILSTLAGAMVSGWITTGVLKLMSPRRRARALLGRARPLTDLVTPVDAIRDRIRGPVDAEITVVEYGDFECPHCGRAEAALREMLTDLDDVRYVWRHLPLPDVHPHAQLAAEAAEAAADQGRFWEMHDLLLAHQDQLTAADLVRYATQLGLDVDAFRAHMKARRGLRRIEEDVSSADLSGAVGTPTFFVNGRRHDGSFDSEALSAAVQLARQRVLAGRASSTV
;
A
#
# COMPACT_ATOMS: atom_id res chain seq x y z
N MET A 1 25.03 9.36 -12.61
CA MET A 1 24.75 9.15 -11.16
C MET A 1 23.79 10.18 -10.54
N ALA A 2 24.03 11.50 -10.65
CA ALA A 2 23.16 12.52 -10.04
C ALA A 2 21.70 12.49 -10.53
N LEU A 3 21.48 12.32 -11.84
CA LEU A 3 20.14 12.20 -12.44
C LEU A 3 19.37 10.94 -11.97
N GLN A 4 20.07 9.85 -11.69
CA GLN A 4 19.47 8.63 -11.15
C GLN A 4 19.09 8.79 -9.67
N ARG A 5 19.95 9.45 -8.86
CA ARG A 5 19.64 9.80 -7.47
C ARG A 5 18.46 10.77 -7.38
N TRP A 6 18.38 11.76 -8.26
CA TRP A 6 17.24 12.67 -8.37
C TRP A 6 15.95 11.95 -8.74
N ARG A 7 15.99 11.02 -9.71
CA ARG A 7 14.85 10.17 -10.07
C ARG A 7 14.42 9.23 -8.93
N ALA A 8 15.37 8.70 -8.16
CA ALA A 8 15.07 7.90 -6.98
C ALA A 8 14.42 8.75 -5.86
N PHE A 9 14.94 9.96 -5.63
CA PHE A 9 14.40 10.89 -4.63
C PHE A 9 12.97 11.34 -4.98
N THR A 10 12.74 11.78 -6.22
CA THR A 10 11.40 12.19 -6.70
C THR A 10 10.39 11.04 -6.74
N ARG A 11 10.86 9.79 -6.78
CA ARG A 11 10.01 8.58 -6.64
C ARG A 11 9.80 8.14 -5.20
N SER A 12 10.54 8.70 -4.24
CA SER A 12 10.41 8.35 -2.83
C SER A 12 9.33 9.20 -2.14
N GLU A 13 8.65 8.62 -1.15
CA GLU A 13 7.66 9.31 -0.31
C GLU A 13 8.26 10.53 0.41
N ASN A 14 9.52 10.41 0.83
CA ASN A 14 10.27 11.51 1.46
C ASN A 14 10.50 12.68 0.50
N GLY A 15 10.74 12.40 -0.79
CA GLY A 15 10.89 13.43 -1.82
C GLY A 15 9.62 14.23 -2.03
N GLY A 16 8.48 13.55 -2.17
CA GLY A 16 7.17 14.21 -2.29
C GLY A 16 6.86 15.15 -1.11
N THR A 17 7.09 14.66 0.11
CA THR A 17 6.88 15.47 1.33
C THR A 17 7.78 16.69 1.37
N ALA A 18 9.05 16.57 0.96
CA ALA A 18 9.97 17.71 0.92
C ALA A 18 9.48 18.81 -0.05
N PHE A 19 9.02 18.43 -1.26
CA PHE A 19 8.41 19.38 -2.19
C PHE A 19 7.17 20.06 -1.62
N LEU A 20 6.34 19.29 -0.90
CA LEU A 20 5.13 19.81 -0.27
C LEU A 20 5.47 20.84 0.81
N ILE A 21 6.44 20.57 1.69
CA ILE A 21 6.89 21.53 2.71
C ILE A 21 7.44 22.80 2.07
N VAL A 22 8.28 22.69 1.04
CA VAL A 22 8.80 23.85 0.32
C VAL A 22 7.67 24.68 -0.28
N ALA A 23 6.66 24.04 -0.87
CA ALA A 23 5.49 24.71 -1.40
C ALA A 23 4.67 25.42 -0.30
N VAL A 24 4.46 24.80 0.86
CA VAL A 24 3.79 25.43 2.00
C VAL A 24 4.56 26.68 2.46
N LEU A 25 5.88 26.59 2.60
CA LEU A 25 6.71 27.74 2.98
C LEU A 25 6.66 28.85 1.93
N ALA A 26 6.74 28.50 0.65
CA ALA A 26 6.63 29.46 -0.45
C ALA A 26 5.27 30.17 -0.45
N ALA A 27 4.17 29.44 -0.19
CA ALA A 27 2.83 30.01 -0.09
C ALA A 27 2.72 31.00 1.08
N LEU A 28 3.26 30.64 2.25
CA LEU A 28 3.28 31.50 3.42
C LEU A 28 4.10 32.77 3.15
N VAL A 29 5.28 32.65 2.54
CA VAL A 29 6.10 33.82 2.17
C VAL A 29 5.36 34.71 1.16
N TRP A 30 4.74 34.14 0.13
CA TRP A 30 4.03 34.92 -0.89
C TRP A 30 2.80 35.64 -0.30
N ALA A 31 1.97 34.92 0.48
CA ALA A 31 0.80 35.50 1.12
C ALA A 31 1.15 36.66 2.08
N ASN A 32 2.35 36.66 2.67
CA ASN A 32 2.76 37.69 3.62
C ASN A 32 3.58 38.83 3.02
N THR A 33 4.27 38.60 1.90
CA THR A 33 5.02 39.66 1.20
C THR A 33 4.11 40.52 0.32
N SER A 34 3.08 39.91 -0.29
CA SER A 34 2.15 40.62 -1.17
C SER A 34 0.77 39.97 -1.15
N LEU A 35 0.04 40.17 -0.06
CA LEU A 35 -1.30 39.62 0.16
C LEU A 35 -2.25 39.86 -1.04
N GLY A 36 -2.23 41.08 -1.58
CA GLY A 36 -3.07 41.47 -2.71
C GLY A 36 -2.75 40.70 -4.00
N THR A 37 -1.48 40.40 -4.30
CA THR A 37 -1.12 39.65 -5.51
C THR A 37 -1.43 38.16 -5.37
N TYR A 38 -1.26 37.61 -4.17
CA TYR A 38 -1.61 36.22 -3.89
C TYR A 38 -3.09 35.97 -4.14
N ASP A 39 -3.98 36.75 -3.51
CA ASP A 39 -5.43 36.57 -3.66
C ASP A 39 -5.92 36.93 -5.07
N ALA A 40 -5.36 37.97 -5.69
CA ALA A 40 -5.69 38.33 -7.09
C ALA A 40 -5.31 37.21 -8.08
N THR A 41 -4.17 36.55 -7.87
CA THR A 41 -3.74 35.44 -8.73
C THR A 41 -4.70 34.27 -8.59
N TRP A 42 -4.99 33.82 -7.38
CA TRP A 42 -5.82 32.63 -7.17
C TRP A 42 -7.31 32.84 -7.46
N SER A 43 -7.79 34.09 -7.41
CA SER A 43 -9.14 34.47 -7.82
C SER A 43 -9.29 34.75 -9.32
N ALA A 44 -8.19 34.79 -10.08
CA ALA A 44 -8.23 34.98 -11.53
C ALA A 44 -9.08 33.88 -12.20
N ARG A 45 -9.98 34.28 -13.11
CA ARG A 45 -10.88 33.35 -13.81
C ARG A 45 -10.25 32.89 -15.12
N LEU A 46 -10.08 31.57 -15.24
CA LEU A 46 -9.72 30.92 -16.48
C LEU A 46 -10.96 30.24 -17.05
N SER A 47 -11.38 30.67 -18.24
CA SER A 47 -12.52 30.07 -18.94
C SER A 47 -12.09 29.42 -20.25
N VAL A 48 -12.60 28.22 -20.50
CA VAL A 48 -12.43 27.46 -21.74
C VAL A 48 -13.78 27.41 -22.42
N THR A 49 -13.85 27.92 -23.65
CA THR A 49 -15.10 27.95 -24.43
C THR A 49 -14.90 27.19 -25.72
N VAL A 50 -15.77 26.20 -25.97
CA VAL A 50 -15.79 25.39 -27.19
C VAL A 50 -17.23 25.37 -27.71
N GLY A 51 -17.50 26.15 -28.77
CA GLY A 51 -18.85 26.32 -29.30
C GLY A 51 -19.83 26.85 -28.24
N PRO A 52 -20.99 26.21 -28.01
CA PRO A 52 -21.95 26.64 -26.99
C PRO A 52 -21.54 26.27 -25.55
N PHE A 53 -20.45 25.50 -25.37
CA PHE A 53 -20.01 25.06 -24.07
C PHE A 53 -18.94 25.99 -23.51
N SER A 54 -19.28 26.73 -22.46
CA SER A 54 -18.33 27.52 -21.67
C SER A 54 -18.12 26.89 -20.30
N LEU A 55 -16.87 26.67 -19.90
CA LEU A 55 -16.48 26.28 -18.56
C LEU A 55 -15.56 27.38 -17.99
N GLY A 56 -16.04 28.13 -17.00
CA GLY A 56 -15.27 29.16 -16.32
C GLY A 56 -15.05 28.80 -14.86
N LEU A 57 -13.79 28.66 -14.45
CA LEU A 57 -13.42 28.40 -13.06
C LEU A 57 -12.29 29.36 -12.66
N THR A 58 -12.20 29.69 -11.38
CA THR A 58 -11.02 30.37 -10.82
C THR A 58 -9.79 29.46 -10.89
N LEU A 59 -8.59 30.03 -10.89
CA LEU A 59 -7.36 29.22 -10.82
C LEU A 59 -7.34 28.31 -9.60
N ARG A 60 -7.85 28.77 -8.45
CA ARG A 60 -8.01 27.94 -7.25
C ARG A 60 -8.97 26.78 -7.48
N GLU A 61 -10.11 27.00 -8.14
CA GLU A 61 -11.08 25.93 -8.45
C GLU A 61 -10.54 24.92 -9.47
N TRP A 62 -9.76 25.35 -10.46
CA TRP A 62 -9.08 24.44 -11.39
C TRP A 62 -8.15 23.47 -10.65
N ILE A 63 -7.43 23.97 -9.65
CA ILE A 63 -6.57 23.14 -8.81
C ILE A 63 -7.42 22.24 -7.89
N ASN A 64 -8.36 22.83 -7.15
CA ASN A 64 -9.16 22.13 -6.15
C ASN A 64 -10.12 21.09 -6.75
N SER A 65 -10.60 21.29 -7.97
CA SER A 65 -11.53 20.37 -8.63
C SER A 65 -10.87 19.48 -9.68
N GLY A 66 -9.92 20.03 -10.45
CA GLY A 66 -9.27 19.31 -11.56
C GLY A 66 -8.05 18.52 -11.09
N PHE A 67 -7.06 19.20 -10.52
CA PHE A 67 -5.82 18.58 -10.08
C PHE A 67 -6.06 17.60 -8.92
N MET A 68 -6.94 17.95 -7.98
CA MET A 68 -7.34 17.01 -6.91
C MET A 68 -8.07 15.78 -7.43
N ALA A 69 -8.74 15.81 -8.59
CA ALA A 69 -9.30 14.59 -9.17
C ALA A 69 -8.18 13.59 -9.54
N LEU A 70 -6.98 14.05 -9.92
CA LEU A 70 -5.82 13.16 -10.14
C LEU A 70 -5.27 12.60 -8.82
N PHE A 71 -5.29 13.37 -7.74
CA PHE A 71 -4.92 12.87 -6.40
C PHE A 71 -5.89 11.77 -5.95
N PHE A 72 -7.20 12.01 -6.01
CA PHE A 72 -8.19 11.00 -5.63
C PHE A 72 -8.27 9.82 -6.61
N PHE A 73 -7.82 10.00 -7.86
CA PHE A 73 -7.57 8.87 -8.75
C PHE A 73 -6.47 7.95 -8.22
N LEU A 74 -5.35 8.51 -7.76
CA LEU A 74 -4.28 7.72 -7.14
C LEU A 74 -4.77 7.03 -5.86
N VAL A 75 -5.51 7.75 -5.00
CA VAL A 75 -6.15 7.17 -3.81
C VAL A 75 -7.10 6.03 -4.19
N GLY A 76 -7.87 6.17 -5.28
CA GLY A 76 -8.73 5.09 -5.77
C GLY A 76 -7.96 3.86 -6.28
N LEU A 77 -6.80 4.07 -6.90
CA LEU A 77 -5.91 2.97 -7.28
C LEU A 77 -5.35 2.26 -6.04
N ASP A 78 -4.90 3.01 -5.03
CA ASP A 78 -4.41 2.46 -3.75
C ASP A 78 -5.51 1.71 -3.02
N ALA A 79 -6.71 2.28 -2.95
CA ALA A 79 -7.88 1.63 -2.37
C ALA A 79 -8.19 0.31 -3.05
N ARG A 80 -8.17 0.29 -4.38
CA ARG A 80 -8.42 -0.95 -5.13
C ARG A 80 -7.32 -1.98 -4.95
N ARG A 81 -6.06 -1.55 -4.92
CA ARG A 81 -4.90 -2.40 -4.68
C ARG A 81 -4.98 -3.06 -3.30
N GLU A 82 -5.37 -2.30 -2.29
CA GLU A 82 -5.50 -2.82 -0.92
C GLU A 82 -6.66 -3.82 -0.79
N LEU A 83 -7.77 -3.61 -1.50
CA LEU A 83 -8.91 -4.55 -1.57
C LEU A 83 -8.57 -5.87 -2.28
N ASP A 84 -7.79 -5.81 -3.35
CA ASP A 84 -7.50 -6.99 -4.18
C ASP A 84 -6.25 -7.76 -3.72
N LYS A 85 -5.17 -7.06 -3.32
CA LYS A 85 -3.85 -7.64 -2.96
C LYS A 85 -3.41 -7.37 -1.51
N GLY A 86 -3.97 -6.34 -0.86
CA GLY A 86 -3.55 -5.89 0.47
C GLY A 86 -4.25 -6.56 1.65
N GLU A 87 -4.20 -5.90 2.82
CA GLU A 87 -4.80 -6.41 4.06
C GLU A 87 -6.34 -6.34 4.01
N LEU A 88 -6.92 -5.45 3.21
CA LEU A 88 -8.37 -5.31 3.02
C LEU A 88 -9.01 -6.45 2.20
N ARG A 89 -8.27 -7.54 1.91
CA ARG A 89 -8.83 -8.79 1.39
C ARG A 89 -9.64 -9.55 2.45
N ASP A 90 -9.24 -9.48 3.72
CA ASP A 90 -9.98 -10.11 4.81
C ASP A 90 -11.23 -9.29 5.15
N ARG A 91 -12.41 -9.87 4.97
CA ARG A 91 -13.70 -9.24 5.30
C ARG A 91 -13.74 -8.74 6.75
N LYS A 92 -13.14 -9.47 7.70
CA LYS A 92 -13.07 -9.04 9.10
C LYS A 92 -12.21 -7.80 9.26
N TRP A 93 -11.12 -7.75 8.52
CA TRP A 93 -10.22 -6.60 8.48
C TRP A 93 -10.87 -5.38 7.86
N VAL A 94 -11.58 -5.55 6.74
CA VAL A 94 -12.34 -4.47 6.09
C VAL A 94 -13.33 -3.86 7.06
N VAL A 95 -14.10 -4.67 7.79
CA VAL A 95 -15.07 -4.17 8.78
C VAL A 95 -14.34 -3.40 9.89
N LEU A 96 -13.22 -3.90 10.40
CA LEU A 96 -12.42 -3.21 11.41
C LEU A 96 -11.84 -1.89 10.91
N CYS A 97 -11.28 -1.84 9.71
CA CYS A 97 -10.75 -0.62 9.10
C CYS A 97 -11.86 0.38 8.76
N ALA A 98 -13.04 -0.09 8.31
CA ALA A 98 -14.18 0.76 8.06
C ALA A 98 -14.71 1.40 9.35
N ILE A 99 -14.91 0.61 10.42
CA ILE A 99 -15.35 1.15 11.72
C ILE A 99 -14.26 2.02 12.34
N GLY A 100 -13.00 1.59 12.24
CA GLY A 100 -11.82 2.34 12.69
C GLY A 100 -11.71 3.70 12.01
N GLY A 101 -11.85 3.74 10.68
CA GLY A 101 -11.82 4.96 9.87
C GLY A 101 -13.02 5.87 10.15
N VAL A 102 -14.25 5.33 10.15
CA VAL A 102 -15.44 6.10 10.51
C VAL A 102 -15.33 6.66 11.94
N GLY A 103 -14.83 5.89 12.89
CA GLY A 103 -14.55 6.36 14.25
C GLY A 103 -13.46 7.44 14.29
N SER A 104 -12.41 7.28 13.48
CA SER A 104 -11.34 8.26 13.28
C SER A 104 -11.87 9.60 12.76
N MET A 105 -12.98 9.61 12.04
CA MET A 105 -13.58 10.80 11.44
C MET A 105 -14.68 11.40 12.33
N ALA A 106 -15.55 10.55 12.88
CA ALA A 106 -16.71 10.96 13.65
C ALA A 106 -16.31 11.62 14.97
N VAL A 107 -15.33 11.08 15.69
CA VAL A 107 -14.93 11.63 17.00
C VAL A 107 -14.34 13.04 16.85
N PRO A 108 -13.36 13.31 15.97
CA PRO A 108 -12.91 14.68 15.71
C PRO A 108 -14.00 15.64 15.27
N ALA A 109 -14.91 15.20 14.40
CA ALA A 109 -16.04 16.03 13.95
C ALA A 109 -16.96 16.40 15.12
N LEU A 110 -17.28 15.46 16.01
CA LEU A 110 -18.07 15.70 17.21
C LEU A 110 -17.35 16.64 18.19
N VAL A 111 -16.03 16.50 18.34
CA VAL A 111 -15.22 17.44 19.13
C VAL A 111 -15.33 18.84 18.54
N PHE A 112 -15.18 19.00 17.23
CA PHE A 112 -15.34 20.30 16.57
C PHE A 112 -16.74 20.90 16.79
N VAL A 113 -17.79 20.08 16.63
CA VAL A 113 -19.17 20.50 16.87
C VAL A 113 -19.37 20.94 18.32
N ALA A 114 -18.79 20.24 19.29
CA ALA A 114 -18.90 20.63 20.70
C ALA A 114 -18.29 22.01 20.99
N PHE A 115 -17.16 22.35 20.36
CA PHE A 115 -16.55 23.68 20.48
C PHE A 115 -17.34 24.77 19.74
N ASN A 116 -18.12 24.42 18.72
CA ASN A 116 -18.80 25.37 17.83
C ASN A 116 -20.34 25.28 17.90
N ALA A 117 -20.92 24.58 18.88
CA ALA A 117 -22.34 24.22 18.91
C ALA A 117 -23.30 25.42 18.86
N SER A 118 -22.87 26.57 19.38
CA SER A 118 -23.62 27.83 19.41
C SER A 118 -23.20 28.84 18.33
N LEU A 119 -22.29 28.46 17.42
CA LEU A 119 -21.70 29.34 16.43
C LEU A 119 -22.21 29.01 15.02
N THR A 120 -22.26 30.02 14.17
CA THR A 120 -22.59 29.84 12.74
C THR A 120 -21.57 28.98 12.01
N SER A 121 -20.34 28.86 12.53
CA SER A 121 -19.23 28.06 12.01
C SER A 121 -19.42 26.53 12.15
N VAL A 122 -20.47 26.05 12.84
CA VAL A 122 -20.70 24.61 13.10
C VAL A 122 -20.81 23.76 11.83
N HIS A 123 -21.27 24.34 10.72
CA HIS A 123 -21.38 23.66 9.42
C HIS A 123 -20.02 23.22 8.84
N GLY A 124 -18.90 23.76 9.34
CA GLY A 124 -17.55 23.35 8.96
C GLY A 124 -17.00 22.13 9.70
N TRP A 125 -17.84 21.31 10.33
CA TRP A 125 -17.43 20.10 11.06
C TRP A 125 -16.55 19.13 10.26
N GLY A 126 -16.76 19.07 8.94
CA GLY A 126 -15.95 18.24 8.04
C GLY A 126 -14.48 18.64 7.98
N VAL A 127 -14.13 19.87 8.37
CA VAL A 127 -12.71 20.30 8.40
C VAL A 127 -11.89 19.47 9.41
N ALA A 128 -12.53 18.96 10.47
CA ALA A 128 -11.85 18.24 11.53
C ALA A 128 -11.73 16.72 11.30
N MET A 129 -12.19 16.17 10.17
CA MET A 129 -12.34 14.70 10.04
C MET A 129 -11.21 13.97 9.28
N SER A 130 -10.54 14.61 8.32
CA SER A 130 -9.72 13.91 7.31
C SER A 130 -8.23 13.82 7.65
N THR A 131 -7.61 12.69 7.33
CA THR A 131 -6.16 12.46 7.55
C THR A 131 -5.38 12.72 6.25
N ASP A 132 -4.27 13.44 6.30
CA ASP A 132 -3.35 13.49 5.15
C ASP A 132 -2.32 12.37 5.22
N THR A 133 -2.43 11.40 4.30
CA THR A 133 -1.62 10.17 4.30
C THR A 133 -0.13 10.46 4.10
N ALA A 134 0.20 11.42 3.24
CA ALA A 134 1.58 11.79 2.94
C ALA A 134 2.27 12.38 4.18
N PHE A 135 1.64 13.36 4.84
CA PHE A 135 2.19 13.93 6.08
C PHE A 135 2.19 12.92 7.23
N ALA A 136 1.16 12.08 7.35
CA ALA A 136 1.11 11.06 8.39
C ALA A 136 2.26 10.05 8.22
N LEU A 137 2.51 9.53 7.02
CA LEU A 137 3.63 8.61 6.78
C LEU A 137 4.99 9.28 6.92
N ALA A 138 5.12 10.55 6.53
CA ALA A 138 6.35 11.32 6.73
C ALA A 138 6.66 11.56 8.22
N ILE A 139 5.65 11.92 9.02
CA ILE A 139 5.84 12.06 10.46
C ILE A 139 6.17 10.69 11.07
N LEU A 140 5.54 9.62 10.63
CA LEU A 140 5.84 8.26 11.09
C LEU A 140 7.29 7.86 10.80
N SER A 141 7.83 8.23 9.63
CA SER A 141 9.22 7.93 9.26
C SER A 141 10.22 8.73 10.11
N LEU A 142 9.90 9.98 10.46
CA LEU A 142 10.72 10.84 11.32
C LEU A 142 10.70 10.40 12.79
N VAL A 143 9.51 10.12 13.33
CA VAL A 143 9.31 9.75 14.73
C VAL A 143 9.77 8.30 15.01
N GLY A 144 9.69 7.43 13.98
CA GLY A 144 9.61 5.99 14.18
C GLY A 144 10.44 5.13 13.22
N ALA A 145 11.74 5.43 13.04
CA ALA A 145 12.64 4.61 12.23
C ALA A 145 12.69 3.10 12.64
N ARG A 146 12.35 2.78 13.90
CA ARG A 146 12.30 1.41 14.46
C ARG A 146 10.88 0.89 14.72
N LEU A 147 9.86 1.49 14.15
CA LEU A 147 8.48 0.97 14.24
C LEU A 147 8.27 -0.14 13.20
N PRO A 148 7.44 -1.15 13.51
CA PRO A 148 7.23 -2.28 12.61
C PRO A 148 6.54 -1.84 11.31
N SER A 149 6.88 -2.48 10.20
CA SER A 149 6.26 -2.26 8.89
C SER A 149 4.74 -2.46 8.91
N SER A 150 4.24 -3.31 9.81
CA SER A 150 2.80 -3.53 10.01
C SER A 150 2.04 -2.28 10.46
N LEU A 151 2.70 -1.31 11.14
CA LEU A 151 2.07 -0.04 11.48
C LEU A 151 1.87 0.85 10.24
N ARG A 152 2.84 0.86 9.31
CA ARG A 152 2.70 1.59 8.04
C ARG A 152 1.55 1.01 7.22
N ALA A 153 1.50 -0.32 7.10
CA ALA A 153 0.40 -1.02 6.42
C ALA A 153 -0.96 -0.71 7.07
N PHE A 154 -1.05 -0.78 8.41
CA PHE A 154 -2.27 -0.43 9.15
C PHE A 154 -2.74 1.01 8.88
N MET A 155 -1.80 1.98 8.89
CA MET A 155 -2.13 3.38 8.61
C MET A 155 -2.61 3.57 7.17
N LEU A 156 -1.95 2.93 6.20
CA LEU A 156 -2.38 2.93 4.81
C LEU A 156 -3.81 2.37 4.65
N SER A 157 -4.14 1.24 5.28
CA SER A 157 -5.49 0.64 5.16
C SER A 157 -6.57 1.53 5.81
N ILE A 158 -6.31 2.13 6.98
CA ILE A 158 -7.27 3.06 7.62
C ILE A 158 -7.40 4.34 6.80
N SER A 159 -6.29 4.90 6.32
CA SER A 159 -6.34 6.16 5.59
C SER A 159 -7.06 6.05 4.26
N VAL A 160 -6.93 4.91 3.57
CA VAL A 160 -7.72 4.60 2.38
C VAL A 160 -9.23 4.68 2.67
N MET A 161 -9.68 4.13 3.80
CA MET A 161 -11.09 4.23 4.21
C MET A 161 -11.47 5.67 4.58
N ASP A 162 -10.62 6.39 5.32
CA ASP A 162 -10.81 7.80 5.66
C ASP A 162 -11.01 8.65 4.38
N ASP A 163 -10.17 8.48 3.36
CA ASP A 163 -10.21 9.27 2.13
C ASP A 163 -11.49 8.99 1.31
N VAL A 164 -11.87 7.71 1.19
CA VAL A 164 -13.10 7.29 0.50
C VAL A 164 -14.32 7.90 1.19
N VAL A 165 -14.41 7.78 2.52
CA VAL A 165 -15.53 8.30 3.30
C VAL A 165 -15.54 9.83 3.30
N ALA A 166 -14.38 10.48 3.39
CA ALA A 166 -14.27 11.93 3.35
C ALA A 166 -14.78 12.48 2.02
N LEU A 167 -14.49 11.80 0.91
CA LEU A 167 -14.99 12.21 -0.40
C LEU A 167 -16.51 12.08 -0.51
N VAL A 168 -17.11 11.02 0.04
CA VAL A 168 -18.57 10.88 0.12
C VAL A 168 -19.17 12.02 0.95
N VAL A 169 -18.55 12.37 2.09
CA VAL A 169 -18.99 13.49 2.92
C VAL A 169 -18.91 14.82 2.17
N ILE A 170 -17.81 15.08 1.44
CA ILE A 170 -17.66 16.28 0.60
C ILE A 170 -18.77 16.36 -0.45
N ALA A 171 -19.06 15.25 -1.12
CA ALA A 171 -20.07 15.18 -2.17
C ALA A 171 -21.48 15.44 -1.64
N VAL A 172 -21.81 14.95 -0.44
CA VAL A 172 -23.16 15.04 0.14
C VAL A 172 -23.39 16.35 0.91
N PHE A 173 -22.43 16.78 1.72
CA PHE A 173 -22.62 17.90 2.66
C PHE A 173 -22.03 19.24 2.17
N TYR A 174 -21.04 19.21 1.28
CA TYR A 174 -20.33 20.39 0.78
C TYR A 174 -20.50 20.59 -0.74
N GLY A 175 -21.57 20.03 -1.31
CA GLY A 175 -21.95 20.18 -2.71
C GLY A 175 -22.72 21.48 -3.00
N GLY A 176 -22.62 21.98 -4.24
CA GLY A 176 -23.22 23.25 -4.70
C GLY A 176 -24.70 23.17 -5.12
N GLY A 177 -25.44 22.16 -4.64
CA GLY A 177 -26.83 21.89 -5.00
C GLY A 177 -26.98 20.82 -6.09
N PHE A 178 -27.86 19.83 -5.86
CA PHE A 178 -27.94 18.63 -6.68
C PHE A 178 -28.80 18.81 -7.95
N ARG A 179 -28.19 18.66 -9.13
CA ARG A 179 -28.92 18.65 -10.42
C ARG A 179 -28.92 17.24 -11.01
N VAL A 180 -30.13 16.69 -11.20
CA VAL A 180 -30.35 15.30 -11.64
C VAL A 180 -29.80 15.02 -13.04
N VAL A 181 -30.05 15.89 -14.01
CA VAL A 181 -29.69 15.62 -15.41
C VAL A 181 -28.16 15.50 -15.61
N PRO A 182 -27.32 16.46 -15.17
CA PRO A 182 -25.88 16.29 -15.24
C PRO A 182 -25.37 15.09 -14.42
N PHE A 183 -26.01 14.78 -13.29
CA PHE A 183 -25.66 13.60 -12.50
C PHE A 183 -25.90 12.29 -13.28
N LEU A 184 -27.03 12.16 -13.98
CA LEU A 184 -27.31 10.99 -14.83
C LEU A 184 -26.29 10.86 -15.98
N ILE A 185 -25.84 11.98 -16.56
CA ILE A 185 -24.76 11.98 -17.56
C ILE A 185 -23.47 11.42 -16.94
N ALA A 186 -23.11 11.88 -15.73
CA ALA A 186 -21.93 11.35 -15.01
C ALA A 186 -22.06 9.85 -14.73
N SER A 187 -23.23 9.38 -14.27
CA SER A 187 -23.50 7.95 -14.04
C SER A 187 -23.42 7.13 -15.33
N SER A 188 -23.92 7.67 -16.45
CA SER A 188 -23.81 7.01 -17.76
C SER A 188 -22.36 6.89 -18.23
N ALA A 189 -21.55 7.93 -18.02
CA ALA A 189 -20.13 7.91 -18.34
C ALA A 189 -19.37 6.86 -17.51
N ALA A 190 -19.67 6.74 -16.21
CA ALA A 190 -19.15 5.67 -15.38
C ALA A 190 -19.59 4.27 -15.89
N GLY A 191 -20.86 4.14 -16.31
CA GLY A 191 -21.38 2.93 -16.95
C GLY A 191 -20.63 2.55 -18.22
N VAL A 192 -20.30 3.52 -19.08
CA VAL A 192 -19.48 3.30 -20.29
C VAL A 192 -18.09 2.77 -19.94
N ILE A 193 -17.44 3.31 -18.91
CA ILE A 193 -16.12 2.82 -18.44
C ILE A 193 -16.24 1.36 -17.98
N ILE A 194 -17.31 1.01 -17.27
CA ILE A 194 -17.58 -0.37 -16.84
C ILE A 194 -17.82 -1.28 -18.06
N CYS A 195 -18.62 -0.85 -19.04
CA CYS A 195 -18.88 -1.62 -20.25
C CYS A 195 -17.61 -1.84 -21.09
N MET A 196 -16.78 -0.82 -21.27
CA MET A 196 -15.48 -0.93 -21.96
C MET A 196 -14.61 -1.99 -21.29
N ARG A 197 -14.60 -2.01 -19.95
CA ARG A 197 -13.85 -2.97 -19.17
C ARG A 197 -14.40 -4.40 -19.32
N LEU A 198 -15.72 -4.58 -19.25
CA LEU A 198 -16.36 -5.90 -19.44
C LEU A 198 -16.10 -6.44 -20.86
N ALA A 199 -16.03 -5.57 -21.86
CA ALA A 199 -15.66 -5.92 -23.23
C ALA A 199 -14.14 -6.10 -23.44
N ASN A 200 -13.33 -6.04 -22.37
CA ASN A 200 -11.87 -6.09 -22.39
C ASN A 200 -11.21 -5.05 -23.33
N PHE A 201 -11.88 -3.92 -23.57
CA PHE A 201 -11.39 -2.82 -24.39
C PHE A 201 -10.52 -1.87 -23.56
N ARG A 202 -9.19 -1.93 -23.78
CA ARG A 202 -8.18 -1.27 -22.92
C ARG A 202 -7.58 0.00 -23.53
N SER A 203 -8.41 0.91 -24.05
CA SER A 203 -7.93 2.21 -24.57
C SER A 203 -7.85 3.28 -23.48
N GLY A 204 -6.62 3.67 -23.11
CA GLY A 204 -6.37 4.72 -22.13
C GLY A 204 -6.89 6.11 -22.57
N VAL A 205 -6.86 6.40 -23.87
CA VAL A 205 -7.35 7.68 -24.41
C VAL A 205 -8.86 7.78 -24.26
N VAL A 206 -9.60 6.75 -24.67
CA VAL A 206 -11.06 6.74 -24.56
C VAL A 206 -11.50 6.81 -23.10
N CYS A 207 -10.83 6.05 -22.21
CA CYS A 207 -11.12 6.11 -20.77
C CYS A 207 -10.89 7.52 -20.21
N CYS A 208 -9.81 8.20 -20.62
CA CYS A 208 -9.53 9.58 -20.22
C CYS A 208 -10.61 10.56 -20.73
N THR A 209 -11.04 10.43 -21.98
CA THR A 209 -12.10 11.27 -22.56
C THR A 209 -13.43 11.07 -21.83
N VAL A 210 -13.84 9.84 -21.57
CA VAL A 210 -15.08 9.53 -20.83
C VAL A 210 -14.98 10.04 -19.38
N SER A 211 -13.81 9.92 -18.75
CA SER A 211 -13.56 10.48 -17.41
C SER A 211 -13.67 12.01 -17.39
N LEU A 212 -13.19 12.70 -18.43
CA LEU A 212 -13.35 14.15 -18.55
C LEU A 212 -14.82 14.57 -18.70
N VAL A 213 -15.60 13.80 -19.45
CA VAL A 213 -17.06 14.00 -19.54
C VAL A 213 -17.73 13.81 -18.18
N MET A 214 -17.38 12.75 -17.46
CA MET A 214 -17.87 12.50 -16.10
C MET A 214 -17.52 13.66 -15.15
N TRP A 215 -16.29 14.16 -15.21
CA TRP A 215 -15.82 15.29 -14.40
C TRP A 215 -16.59 16.58 -14.68
N CYS A 216 -16.75 16.94 -15.96
CA CYS A 216 -17.55 18.10 -16.38
C CYS A 216 -19.03 17.96 -15.98
N ALA A 217 -19.57 16.74 -16.04
CA ALA A 217 -20.95 16.46 -15.68
C ALA A 217 -21.17 16.59 -14.15
N LEU A 218 -20.24 16.10 -13.33
CA LEU A 218 -20.29 16.25 -11.87
C LEU A 218 -20.17 17.72 -11.44
N LEU A 219 -19.25 18.49 -12.05
CA LEU A 219 -19.18 19.95 -11.87
C LEU A 219 -20.55 20.61 -12.04
N LYS A 220 -21.26 20.28 -13.14
CA LYS A 220 -22.59 20.83 -13.44
C LYS A 220 -23.69 20.23 -12.56
N ALA A 221 -23.48 19.04 -12.00
CA ALA A 221 -24.40 18.37 -11.08
C ALA A 221 -24.39 19.00 -9.67
N GLY A 222 -23.40 19.87 -9.38
CA GLY A 222 -23.12 20.39 -8.06
C GLY A 222 -22.50 19.37 -7.10
N VAL A 223 -22.04 18.24 -7.64
CA VAL A 223 -21.25 17.24 -6.92
C VAL A 223 -19.78 17.56 -7.10
N ASP A 224 -18.96 17.32 -6.08
CA ASP A 224 -17.53 17.57 -6.19
C ASP A 224 -16.92 16.71 -7.34
N PRO A 225 -16.27 17.33 -8.34
CA PRO A 225 -15.71 16.62 -9.49
C PRO A 225 -14.59 15.64 -9.14
N VAL A 226 -13.98 15.83 -7.98
CA VAL A 226 -12.93 14.96 -7.43
C VAL A 226 -13.41 13.52 -7.28
N VAL A 227 -14.72 13.30 -7.10
CA VAL A 227 -15.37 11.97 -7.09
C VAL A 227 -15.09 11.17 -8.37
N THR A 228 -14.87 11.85 -9.50
CA THR A 228 -14.48 11.21 -10.77
C THR A 228 -13.21 10.40 -10.59
N GLY A 229 -12.19 11.00 -9.97
CA GLY A 229 -10.90 10.37 -9.76
C GLY A 229 -11.03 9.06 -8.99
N LEU A 230 -11.66 9.13 -7.81
CA LEU A 230 -11.87 7.96 -6.96
C LEU A 230 -12.65 6.87 -7.68
N THR A 231 -13.74 7.23 -8.36
CA THR A 231 -14.59 6.26 -9.07
C THR A 231 -13.79 5.53 -10.15
N VAL A 232 -13.06 6.27 -10.99
CA VAL A 232 -12.24 5.68 -12.06
C VAL A 232 -11.10 4.85 -11.48
N GLY A 233 -10.46 5.30 -10.40
CA GLY A 233 -9.38 4.56 -9.72
C GLY A 233 -9.87 3.22 -9.15
N LEU A 234 -11.02 3.22 -8.47
CA LEU A 234 -11.65 2.00 -7.91
C LEU A 234 -12.05 0.99 -8.99
N LEU A 235 -12.28 1.44 -10.22
CA LEU A 235 -12.56 0.56 -11.36
C LEU A 235 -11.31 -0.14 -11.90
N VAL A 236 -10.09 0.30 -11.59
CA VAL A 236 -8.86 -0.35 -12.10
C VAL A 236 -8.42 -1.51 -11.21
N ILE A 237 -8.85 -2.74 -11.54
CA ILE A 237 -8.51 -3.96 -10.78
C ILE A 237 -7.01 -4.24 -10.81
N THR A 238 -6.51 -4.70 -9.68
CA THR A 238 -5.19 -5.31 -9.53
C THR A 238 -5.29 -6.83 -9.54
N ALA A 239 -4.50 -7.48 -10.39
CA ALA A 239 -4.26 -8.92 -10.34
C ALA A 239 -2.75 -9.18 -10.27
N PRO A 240 -2.28 -10.26 -9.61
CA PRO A 240 -0.91 -10.72 -9.80
C PRO A 240 -0.68 -11.09 -11.27
N ALA A 241 0.58 -11.04 -11.73
CA ALA A 241 0.92 -11.49 -13.07
C ALA A 241 0.57 -12.98 -13.18
N GLY A 242 -0.21 -13.37 -14.19
CA GLY A 242 -0.49 -14.78 -14.44
C GLY A 242 0.74 -15.48 -15.00
N ARG A 243 0.90 -16.77 -14.72
CA ARG A 243 1.99 -17.59 -15.28
C ARG A 243 2.01 -17.51 -16.82
N ASP A 244 0.87 -17.72 -17.46
CA ASP A 244 0.72 -17.62 -18.93
C ASP A 244 1.14 -16.26 -19.49
N ASP A 245 0.88 -15.17 -18.75
CA ASP A 245 1.27 -13.83 -19.19
C ASP A 245 2.79 -13.60 -19.07
N LEU A 246 3.42 -14.18 -18.04
CA LEU A 246 4.87 -14.18 -17.87
C LEU A 246 5.55 -15.04 -18.94
N GLU A 247 5.08 -16.27 -19.15
CA GLU A 247 5.58 -17.17 -20.20
C GLU A 247 5.46 -16.53 -21.59
N ARG A 248 4.32 -15.89 -21.89
CA ARG A 248 4.13 -15.13 -23.14
C ARG A 248 5.12 -13.99 -23.26
N ALA A 249 5.39 -13.25 -22.18
CA ALA A 249 6.37 -12.16 -22.18
C ALA A 249 7.80 -12.69 -22.39
N THR A 250 8.17 -13.82 -21.76
CA THR A 250 9.45 -14.51 -22.00
C THR A 250 9.59 -14.91 -23.47
N GLY A 251 8.53 -15.48 -24.06
CA GLY A 251 8.49 -15.82 -25.49
C GLY A 251 8.78 -14.62 -26.38
N LEU A 252 8.13 -13.48 -26.15
CA LEU A 252 8.36 -12.26 -26.93
C LEU A 252 9.79 -11.71 -26.79
N VAL A 253 10.39 -11.82 -25.60
CA VAL A 253 11.78 -11.42 -25.37
C VAL A 253 12.74 -12.37 -26.10
N ARG A 254 12.43 -13.68 -26.12
CA ARG A 254 13.17 -14.67 -26.89
C ARG A 254 13.09 -14.37 -28.39
N ASP A 255 11.91 -14.10 -28.92
CA ASP A 255 11.71 -13.75 -30.34
C ASP A 255 12.51 -12.50 -30.71
N PHE A 256 12.50 -11.46 -29.86
CA PHE A 256 13.34 -10.27 -30.05
C PHE A 256 14.84 -10.58 -30.01
N ARG A 257 15.28 -11.51 -29.15
CA ARG A 257 16.69 -11.93 -29.10
C ARG A 257 17.10 -12.67 -30.36
N GLU A 258 16.23 -13.52 -30.89
CA GLU A 258 16.45 -14.25 -32.14
C GLU A 258 16.45 -13.29 -33.35
N GLN A 259 15.61 -12.26 -33.32
CA GLN A 259 15.48 -11.26 -34.38
C GLN A 259 15.38 -9.84 -33.78
N PRO A 260 16.50 -9.13 -33.60
CA PRO A 260 16.55 -7.84 -32.91
C PRO A 260 16.06 -6.68 -33.79
N THR A 261 14.77 -6.68 -34.14
CA THR A 261 14.10 -5.62 -34.89
C THR A 261 13.40 -4.62 -33.96
N ALA A 262 13.21 -3.38 -34.43
CA ALA A 262 12.49 -2.36 -33.67
C ALA A 262 11.03 -2.74 -33.38
N GLU A 263 10.38 -3.47 -34.30
CA GLU A 263 9.00 -3.94 -34.12
C GLU A 263 8.91 -5.01 -33.03
N MET A 264 9.83 -5.98 -33.02
CA MET A 264 9.88 -7.00 -31.97
C MET A 264 10.29 -6.41 -30.62
N GLN A 265 11.21 -5.44 -30.59
CA GLN A 265 11.53 -4.69 -29.37
C GLN A 265 10.28 -4.04 -28.79
N GLN A 266 9.47 -3.34 -29.61
CA GLN A 266 8.24 -2.72 -29.15
C GLN A 266 7.21 -3.75 -28.68
N THR A 267 7.11 -4.89 -29.36
CA THR A 267 6.19 -5.97 -29.00
C THR A 267 6.58 -6.63 -27.69
N ALA A 268 7.86 -6.95 -27.49
CA ALA A 268 8.41 -7.47 -26.24
C ALA A 268 8.20 -6.49 -25.08
N VAL A 269 8.49 -5.20 -25.30
CA VAL A 269 8.24 -4.15 -24.30
C VAL A 269 6.75 -4.06 -23.94
N ARG A 270 5.85 -4.09 -24.93
CA ARG A 270 4.39 -4.09 -24.69
C ARG A 270 3.94 -5.34 -23.95
N GLY A 271 4.49 -6.51 -24.29
CA GLY A 271 4.22 -7.78 -23.63
C GLY A 271 4.61 -7.77 -22.16
N LEU A 272 5.84 -7.30 -21.85
CA LEU A 272 6.32 -7.14 -20.49
C LEU A 272 5.47 -6.15 -19.67
N VAL A 273 5.07 -5.03 -20.27
CA VAL A 273 4.17 -4.06 -19.61
C VAL A 273 2.78 -4.65 -19.37
N ALA A 274 2.27 -5.47 -20.30
CA ALA A 274 0.97 -6.11 -20.19
C ALA A 274 0.92 -7.25 -19.16
N ALA A 275 2.06 -7.89 -18.86
CA ALA A 275 2.17 -8.94 -17.85
C ALA A 275 2.00 -8.42 -16.41
N ILE A 276 2.24 -7.13 -16.17
CA ILE A 276 2.05 -6.50 -14.87
C ILE A 276 0.66 -5.84 -14.81
N SER A 277 0.07 -5.76 -13.62
CA SER A 277 -1.25 -5.14 -13.46
C SER A 277 -1.27 -3.68 -13.93
N GLN A 278 -2.36 -3.28 -14.58
CA GLN A 278 -2.52 -1.91 -15.07
C GLN A 278 -2.52 -0.88 -13.94
N ASN A 279 -3.07 -1.23 -12.79
CA ASN A 279 -3.04 -0.39 -11.60
C ASN A 279 -1.59 -0.11 -11.16
N ASP A 280 -0.74 -1.14 -11.03
CA ASP A 280 0.68 -0.97 -10.65
C ASP A 280 1.44 -0.10 -11.66
N HIS A 281 1.07 -0.16 -12.96
CA HIS A 281 1.64 0.72 -13.98
C HIS A 281 1.15 2.17 -13.85
N LEU A 282 -0.15 2.39 -13.67
CA LEU A 282 -0.73 3.73 -13.52
C LEU A 282 -0.25 4.41 -12.24
N GLN A 283 -0.15 3.68 -11.12
CA GLN A 283 0.46 4.19 -9.88
C GLN A 283 1.89 4.68 -10.16
N ARG A 284 2.77 3.81 -10.67
CA ARG A 284 4.17 4.20 -10.99
C ARG A 284 4.27 5.39 -11.94
N LYS A 285 3.31 5.54 -12.86
CA LYS A 285 3.25 6.67 -13.80
C LYS A 285 2.80 7.97 -13.13
N PHE A 286 1.76 7.93 -12.30
CA PHE A 286 1.11 9.14 -11.77
C PHE A 286 1.62 9.57 -10.39
N THR A 287 2.13 8.66 -9.54
CA THR A 287 2.63 8.99 -8.19
C THR A 287 3.64 10.15 -8.19
N PRO A 288 4.67 10.19 -9.06
CA PRO A 288 5.62 11.31 -9.05
C PRO A 288 4.96 12.65 -9.43
N TRP A 289 4.01 12.65 -10.36
CA TRP A 289 3.29 13.86 -10.75
C TRP A 289 2.37 14.36 -9.64
N VAL A 290 1.67 13.44 -8.98
CA VAL A 290 0.79 13.80 -7.87
C VAL A 290 1.61 14.36 -6.71
N ASN A 291 2.68 13.67 -6.32
CA ASN A 291 3.48 14.03 -5.14
C ASN A 291 4.36 15.26 -5.36
N CYS A 292 4.91 15.47 -6.57
CA CYS A 292 5.85 16.56 -6.83
C CYS A 292 5.23 17.78 -7.52
N ALA A 293 4.02 17.66 -8.10
CA ALA A 293 3.37 18.79 -8.79
C ALA A 293 1.96 19.08 -8.26
N VAL A 294 1.06 18.09 -8.26
CA VAL A 294 -0.36 18.29 -7.88
C VAL A 294 -0.47 18.75 -6.42
N LEU A 295 0.10 17.99 -5.48
CA LEU A 295 0.03 18.29 -4.05
C LEU A 295 0.75 19.60 -3.68
N PRO A 296 2.00 19.85 -4.15
CA PRO A 296 2.65 21.14 -3.93
C PRO A 296 1.87 22.32 -4.51
N LEU A 297 1.32 22.21 -5.72
CA LEU A 297 0.52 23.29 -6.32
C LEU A 297 -0.77 23.54 -5.53
N PHE A 298 -1.43 22.47 -5.08
CA PHE A 298 -2.58 22.55 -4.17
C PHE A 298 -2.23 23.26 -2.87
N ALA A 299 -1.07 22.94 -2.27
CA ALA A 299 -0.59 23.61 -1.07
C ALA A 299 -0.41 25.11 -1.33
N VAL A 300 0.31 25.51 -2.39
CA VAL A 300 0.51 26.94 -2.70
C VAL A 300 -0.81 27.68 -2.84
N ALA A 301 -1.82 27.09 -3.46
CA ALA A 301 -3.11 27.74 -3.69
C ALA A 301 -4.00 27.86 -2.44
N ASN A 302 -3.79 27.03 -1.41
CA ASN A 302 -4.72 26.88 -0.28
C ASN A 302 -4.12 27.18 1.10
N THR A 303 -2.79 27.25 1.26
CA THR A 303 -2.16 27.50 2.57
C THR A 303 -1.79 28.96 2.83
N GLY A 304 -2.09 29.87 1.90
CA GLY A 304 -1.86 31.30 2.11
C GLY A 304 -2.68 31.82 3.30
N VAL A 305 -1.97 32.18 4.37
CA VAL A 305 -2.53 32.76 5.60
C VAL A 305 -1.73 34.02 5.96
N PRO A 306 -2.39 35.14 6.27
CA PRO A 306 -1.73 36.31 6.83
C PRO A 306 -1.21 36.02 8.25
N LEU A 307 0.11 36.01 8.41
CA LEU A 307 0.85 35.76 9.64
C LEU A 307 1.11 37.07 10.42
N SER A 308 0.08 37.91 10.58
CA SER A 308 0.19 39.07 11.47
C SER A 308 0.01 38.64 12.93
N VAL A 309 0.72 39.27 13.88
CA VAL A 309 0.60 38.96 15.32
C VAL A 309 -0.86 39.02 15.79
N ARG A 310 -1.62 40.00 15.30
CA ARG A 310 -3.04 40.18 15.60
C ARG A 310 -3.91 39.07 14.99
N THR A 311 -3.62 38.64 13.77
CA THR A 311 -4.38 37.56 13.10
C THR A 311 -4.12 36.22 13.78
N VAL A 312 -2.86 35.93 14.12
CA VAL A 312 -2.49 34.69 14.81
C VAL A 312 -3.07 34.65 16.22
N SER A 313 -2.99 35.75 16.97
CA SER A 313 -3.59 35.80 18.31
C SER A 313 -5.11 35.67 18.27
N ALA A 314 -5.78 36.31 17.31
CA ALA A 314 -7.21 36.15 17.07
C ALA A 314 -7.57 34.71 16.66
N ALA A 315 -6.74 34.06 15.84
CA ALA A 315 -6.94 32.67 15.45
C ALA A 315 -6.90 31.74 16.67
N PHE A 316 -5.92 31.88 17.57
CA PHE A 316 -5.83 31.04 18.77
C PHE A 316 -6.86 31.40 19.86
N ALA A 317 -7.54 32.55 19.76
CA ALA A 317 -8.70 32.85 20.58
C ALA A 317 -10.01 32.26 20.01
N SER A 318 -10.01 31.85 18.74
CA SER A 318 -11.21 31.36 18.06
C SER A 318 -11.57 29.92 18.46
N PRO A 319 -12.86 29.64 18.74
CA PRO A 319 -13.36 28.28 18.95
C PRO A 319 -13.18 27.35 17.74
N ILE A 320 -13.11 27.91 16.52
CA ILE A 320 -12.84 27.15 15.28
C ILE A 320 -11.47 26.48 15.39
N THR A 321 -10.45 27.23 15.83
CA THR A 321 -9.07 26.75 15.93
C THR A 321 -8.93 25.64 16.95
N TRP A 322 -9.47 25.81 18.15
CA TRP A 322 -9.40 24.78 19.19
C TRP A 322 -10.27 23.56 18.86
N GLY A 323 -11.41 23.75 18.20
CA GLY A 323 -12.22 22.64 17.68
C GLY A 323 -11.44 21.76 16.70
N ILE A 324 -10.70 22.37 15.77
CA ILE A 324 -9.84 21.66 14.81
C ILE A 324 -8.64 21.02 15.54
N VAL A 325 -7.91 21.78 16.34
CA VAL A 325 -6.69 21.29 17.02
C VAL A 325 -7.00 20.15 17.99
N CYS A 326 -7.99 20.29 18.87
CA CYS A 326 -8.39 19.22 19.79
C CYS A 326 -9.02 18.04 19.04
N GLY A 327 -9.78 18.31 17.97
CA GLY A 327 -10.33 17.27 17.10
C GLY A 327 -9.23 16.38 16.51
N TYR A 328 -8.18 16.97 15.95
CA TYR A 328 -7.08 16.19 15.37
C TYR A 328 -6.13 15.58 16.41
N LEU A 329 -5.73 16.32 17.43
CA LEU A 329 -4.71 15.83 18.37
C LEU A 329 -5.24 14.80 19.37
N VAL A 330 -6.48 14.99 19.84
CA VAL A 330 -7.11 14.09 20.82
C VAL A 330 -8.16 13.22 20.13
N GLY A 331 -9.02 13.84 19.32
CA GLY A 331 -10.14 13.14 18.68
C GLY A 331 -9.69 12.01 17.75
N LYS A 332 -8.57 12.14 17.01
CA LYS A 332 -8.08 11.04 16.16
C LYS A 332 -7.57 9.85 16.97
N ILE A 333 -6.85 10.10 18.05
CA ILE A 333 -6.37 9.03 18.95
C ILE A 333 -7.57 8.30 19.56
N VAL A 334 -8.51 9.05 20.13
CA VAL A 334 -9.72 8.51 20.76
C VAL A 334 -10.61 7.84 19.72
N GLY A 335 -10.73 8.40 18.52
CA GLY A 335 -11.51 7.85 17.42
C GLY A 335 -10.97 6.50 16.95
N VAL A 336 -9.67 6.41 16.67
CA VAL A 336 -9.04 5.15 16.22
C VAL A 336 -9.04 4.10 17.34
N VAL A 337 -8.52 4.43 18.52
CA VAL A 337 -8.39 3.45 19.61
C VAL A 337 -9.75 3.10 20.21
N GLY A 338 -10.62 4.09 20.38
CA GLY A 338 -11.96 3.92 20.96
C GLY A 338 -12.87 3.09 20.08
N SER A 339 -12.95 3.38 18.77
CA SER A 339 -13.78 2.59 17.85
C SER A 339 -13.29 1.13 17.74
N LEU A 340 -11.98 0.91 17.58
CA LEU A 340 -11.42 -0.43 17.49
C LEU A 340 -11.58 -1.21 18.80
N SER A 341 -11.42 -0.57 19.95
CA SER A 341 -11.61 -1.21 21.27
C SER A 341 -13.08 -1.55 21.52
N LEU A 342 -14.01 -0.67 21.15
CA LEU A 342 -15.45 -0.93 21.21
C LEU A 342 -15.83 -2.13 20.35
N VAL A 343 -15.39 -2.19 19.09
CA VAL A 343 -15.67 -3.34 18.20
C VAL A 343 -15.04 -4.62 18.73
N THR A 344 -13.82 -4.53 19.27
CA THR A 344 -13.16 -5.68 19.88
C THR A 344 -13.95 -6.21 21.09
N ALA A 345 -14.46 -5.31 21.93
CA ALA A 345 -15.27 -5.67 23.09
C ALA A 345 -16.62 -6.27 22.67
N LEU A 346 -17.35 -5.60 21.78
CA LEU A 346 -18.67 -6.04 21.30
C LEU A 346 -18.61 -7.38 20.54
N SER A 347 -17.51 -7.65 19.84
CA SER A 347 -17.32 -8.92 19.12
C SER A 347 -16.84 -10.07 20.01
N GLY A 348 -16.72 -9.86 21.33
CA GLY A 348 -16.14 -10.86 22.24
C GLY A 348 -14.68 -11.20 21.90
N GLY A 349 -13.96 -10.29 21.26
CA GLY A 349 -12.59 -10.49 20.81
C GLY A 349 -12.42 -11.20 19.47
N ARG A 350 -13.50 -11.46 18.72
CA ARG A 350 -13.43 -12.08 17.38
C ARG A 350 -12.86 -11.15 16.30
N LEU A 351 -13.09 -9.85 16.43
CA LEU A 351 -12.54 -8.81 15.55
C LEU A 351 -11.46 -8.05 16.33
N ARG A 352 -10.21 -8.06 15.87
CA ARG A 352 -9.08 -7.39 16.51
C ARG A 352 -8.13 -6.75 15.50
N PRO A 353 -7.49 -5.61 15.84
CA PRO A 353 -6.47 -5.00 15.00
C PRO A 353 -5.26 -5.92 14.77
N ASN A 354 -4.69 -5.91 13.55
CA ASN A 354 -3.45 -6.59 13.15
C ASN A 354 -2.18 -5.96 13.75
N VAL A 355 -2.37 -4.92 14.55
CA VAL A 355 -1.35 -4.18 15.30
C VAL A 355 -1.73 -4.13 16.77
N GLY A 356 -0.74 -3.91 17.63
CA GLY A 356 -0.98 -3.73 19.05
C GLY A 356 -1.59 -2.37 19.37
N TRP A 357 -2.21 -2.25 20.55
CA TRP A 357 -2.85 -0.99 20.98
C TRP A 357 -1.89 0.19 21.04
N GLY A 358 -0.62 -0.03 21.39
CA GLY A 358 0.40 1.02 21.35
C GLY A 358 0.70 1.51 19.94
N ALA A 359 0.78 0.59 18.97
CA ALA A 359 0.90 0.95 17.56
C ALA A 359 -0.35 1.67 17.04
N ALA A 360 -1.56 1.23 17.43
CA ALA A 360 -2.81 1.93 17.09
C ALA A 360 -2.85 3.36 17.67
N THR A 361 -2.38 3.57 18.91
CA THR A 361 -2.26 4.91 19.51
C THR A 361 -1.28 5.79 18.76
N VAL A 362 -0.09 5.28 18.41
CA VAL A 362 0.89 6.02 17.59
C VAL A 362 0.29 6.35 16.21
N GLY A 363 -0.36 5.37 15.58
CA GLY A 363 -1.04 5.56 14.30
C GLY A 363 -2.11 6.65 14.37
N GLY A 364 -2.96 6.64 15.41
CA GLY A 364 -3.97 7.67 15.64
C GLY A 364 -3.37 9.06 15.91
N ALA A 365 -2.25 9.14 16.66
CA ALA A 365 -1.57 10.40 16.95
C ALA A 365 -0.98 11.03 15.68
N VAL A 366 -0.33 10.22 14.86
CA VAL A 366 0.29 10.67 13.62
C VAL A 366 -0.76 10.96 12.53
N SER A 367 -1.88 10.23 12.54
CA SER A 367 -3.05 10.51 11.68
C SER A 367 -3.75 11.83 12.03
N GLY A 368 -3.35 12.50 13.12
CA GLY A 368 -3.74 13.87 13.43
C GLY A 368 -3.17 14.92 12.46
N ALA A 369 -2.29 14.53 11.54
CA ALA A 369 -1.72 15.42 10.54
C ALA A 369 -2.77 15.78 9.47
N ALA A 370 -3.50 16.86 9.70
CA ALA A 370 -4.48 17.40 8.77
C ALA A 370 -3.79 18.24 7.69
N PHE A 371 -4.16 18.05 6.42
CA PHE A 371 -3.66 18.94 5.35
C PHE A 371 -4.58 19.02 4.14
N THR A 372 -4.44 18.14 3.15
CA THR A 372 -5.06 18.29 1.81
C THR A 372 -6.58 18.38 1.87
N VAL A 373 -7.22 17.31 2.31
CA VAL A 373 -8.68 17.19 2.35
C VAL A 373 -9.28 18.18 3.34
N SER A 374 -8.61 18.43 4.46
CA SER A 374 -9.03 19.40 5.48
C SER A 374 -9.04 20.83 4.92
N LEU A 375 -8.01 21.22 4.14
CA LEU A 375 -7.95 22.52 3.46
C LEU A 375 -8.99 22.64 2.36
N LEU A 376 -9.23 21.55 1.61
CA LEU A 376 -10.27 21.51 0.58
C LEU A 376 -11.64 21.78 1.20
N ILE A 377 -11.99 21.08 2.29
CA ILE A 377 -13.26 21.29 3.00
C ILE A 377 -13.32 22.68 3.61
N ALA A 378 -12.24 23.16 4.23
CA ALA A 378 -12.20 24.50 4.80
C ALA A 378 -12.49 25.57 3.75
N SER A 379 -11.93 25.44 2.54
CA SER A 379 -12.17 26.37 1.43
C SER A 379 -13.62 26.40 0.92
N LYS A 380 -14.40 25.36 1.21
CA LYS A 380 -15.83 25.27 0.87
C LYS A 380 -16.74 25.70 2.01
N ALA A 381 -16.35 25.39 3.24
CA ALA A 381 -17.14 25.69 4.42
C ALA A 381 -16.99 27.16 4.84
N PHE A 382 -15.78 27.69 4.82
CA PHE A 382 -15.49 28.99 5.43
C PHE A 382 -15.08 30.05 4.40
N THR A 383 -15.36 31.31 4.74
CA THR A 383 -14.96 32.49 3.99
C THR A 383 -14.43 33.57 4.94
N GLY A 384 -13.60 34.49 4.45
CA GLY A 384 -13.08 35.59 5.26
C GLY A 384 -12.20 35.12 6.42
N ASP A 385 -12.37 35.72 7.60
CA ASP A 385 -11.54 35.45 8.78
C ASP A 385 -11.68 34.00 9.29
N ASP A 386 -12.88 33.42 9.22
CA ASP A 386 -13.11 32.01 9.63
C ASP A 386 -12.25 31.03 8.81
N LEU A 387 -12.05 31.32 7.52
CA LEU A 387 -11.18 30.52 6.66
C LEU A 387 -9.71 30.68 7.06
N ALA A 388 -9.29 31.89 7.42
CA ALA A 388 -7.93 32.14 7.90
C ALA A 388 -7.66 31.42 9.25
N TYR A 389 -8.64 31.42 10.15
CA TYR A 389 -8.57 30.68 11.42
C TYR A 389 -8.48 29.17 11.17
N ALA A 390 -9.34 28.62 10.31
CA ALA A 390 -9.30 27.20 9.95
C ALA A 390 -7.97 26.78 9.33
N ARG A 391 -7.42 27.56 8.38
CA ARG A 391 -6.10 27.29 7.78
C ARG A 391 -4.97 27.34 8.80
N THR A 392 -4.98 28.32 9.70
CA THR A 392 -4.00 28.44 10.80
C THR A 392 -4.05 27.22 11.71
N ALA A 393 -5.27 26.78 12.06
CA ALA A 393 -5.49 25.61 12.88
C ALA A 393 -4.96 24.34 12.21
N ILE A 394 -5.30 24.11 10.94
CA ILE A 394 -4.82 22.96 10.15
C ILE A 394 -3.28 22.92 10.12
N LEU A 395 -2.61 24.04 9.81
CA LEU A 395 -1.15 24.09 9.82
C LEU A 395 -0.57 23.80 11.22
N SER A 396 -1.23 24.25 12.29
CA SER A 396 -0.83 23.97 13.66
C SER A 396 -0.96 22.49 14.03
N THR A 397 -1.92 21.77 13.43
CA THR A 397 -2.07 20.31 13.66
C THR A 397 -0.90 19.51 13.11
N LEU A 398 -0.19 19.96 12.06
CA LEU A 398 1.00 19.25 11.56
C LEU A 398 2.10 19.21 12.63
N ALA A 399 2.39 20.34 13.26
CA ALA A 399 3.34 20.42 14.36
C ALA A 399 2.85 19.64 15.58
N GLY A 400 1.56 19.78 15.92
CA GLY A 400 0.95 19.05 17.03
C GLY A 400 0.98 17.53 16.85
N ALA A 401 0.70 17.02 15.64
CA ALA A 401 0.73 15.60 15.32
C ALA A 401 2.16 15.04 15.39
N MET A 402 3.16 15.84 14.96
CA MET A 402 4.56 15.48 15.13
C MET A 402 4.90 15.33 16.63
N VAL A 403 4.58 16.34 17.46
CA VAL A 403 4.82 16.28 18.90
C VAL A 403 4.08 15.11 19.56
N SER A 404 2.81 14.90 19.21
CA SER A 404 2.00 13.78 19.70
C SER A 404 2.60 12.42 19.32
N GLY A 405 3.11 12.29 18.10
CA GLY A 405 3.88 11.12 17.65
C GLY A 405 5.13 10.88 18.49
N TRP A 406 5.93 11.92 18.76
CA TRP A 406 7.13 11.83 19.62
C TRP A 406 6.78 11.40 21.04
N ILE A 407 5.71 11.94 21.62
CA ILE A 407 5.25 11.59 22.97
C ILE A 407 4.80 10.13 23.02
N THR A 408 3.90 9.73 22.12
CA THR A 408 3.34 8.36 22.10
C THR A 408 4.41 7.30 21.86
N THR A 409 5.36 7.55 20.95
CA THR A 409 6.49 6.64 20.72
C THR A 409 7.52 6.68 21.85
N GLY A 410 7.74 7.84 22.48
CA GLY A 410 8.57 7.99 23.68
C GLY A 410 8.07 7.12 24.82
N VAL A 411 6.75 7.15 25.09
CA VAL A 411 6.11 6.28 26.09
C VAL A 411 6.34 4.79 25.80
N LEU A 412 6.31 4.37 24.54
CA LEU A 412 6.61 2.98 24.16
C LEU A 412 8.08 2.60 24.38
N LYS A 413 9.02 3.54 24.27
CA LYS A 413 10.44 3.31 24.53
C LYS A 413 10.74 3.11 26.01
N LEU A 414 9.92 3.68 26.90
CA LEU A 414 10.03 3.49 28.36
C LEU A 414 9.55 2.10 28.81
N MET A 415 8.87 1.34 27.95
CA MET A 415 8.38 0.00 28.27
C MET A 415 9.49 -1.06 28.12
N SER A 416 9.40 -2.13 28.92
CA SER A 416 10.28 -3.30 28.76
C SER A 416 10.14 -3.91 27.36
N PRO A 417 11.18 -4.56 26.80
CA PRO A 417 11.16 -5.09 25.43
C PRO A 417 9.96 -5.99 25.13
N ARG A 418 9.56 -6.82 26.10
CA ARG A 418 8.39 -7.72 26.00
C ARG A 418 7.07 -6.94 25.93
N ARG A 419 6.89 -5.92 26.79
CA ARG A 419 5.68 -5.08 26.79
C ARG A 419 5.59 -4.25 25.52
N ARG A 420 6.72 -3.71 25.05
CA ARG A 420 6.82 -2.96 23.80
C ARG A 420 6.47 -3.82 22.59
N ALA A 421 7.00 -5.04 22.48
CA ALA A 421 6.67 -5.95 21.39
C ALA A 421 5.16 -6.24 21.32
N ARG A 422 4.54 -6.52 22.47
CA ARG A 422 3.08 -6.72 22.56
C ARG A 422 2.28 -5.46 22.20
N ALA A 423 2.72 -4.29 22.68
CA ALA A 423 2.06 -3.02 22.38
C ALA A 423 2.15 -2.64 20.89
N LEU A 424 3.19 -3.08 20.19
CA LEU A 424 3.39 -2.78 18.77
C LEU A 424 2.75 -3.82 17.83
N LEU A 425 2.92 -5.11 18.11
CA LEU A 425 2.54 -6.18 17.19
C LEU A 425 1.15 -6.76 17.46
N GLY A 426 0.62 -6.58 18.67
CA GLY A 426 -0.71 -7.04 19.02
C GLY A 426 -0.82 -8.57 19.12
N ARG A 427 -2.03 -9.08 18.91
CA ARG A 427 -2.39 -10.51 19.12
C ARG A 427 -3.10 -11.13 17.91
N ALA A 428 -3.32 -10.38 16.83
CA ALA A 428 -4.05 -10.92 15.69
C ALA A 428 -3.18 -11.90 14.90
N ARG A 429 -3.82 -12.92 14.33
CA ARG A 429 -3.19 -13.82 13.37
C ARG A 429 -3.19 -13.11 12.01
N PRO A 430 -2.02 -12.93 11.37
CA PRO A 430 -1.97 -12.33 10.04
C PRO A 430 -2.72 -13.20 9.02
N LEU A 431 -3.16 -12.57 7.93
CA LEU A 431 -3.66 -13.28 6.74
C LEU A 431 -2.67 -14.35 6.29
N THR A 432 -3.21 -15.53 5.97
CA THR A 432 -2.45 -16.65 5.39
C THR A 432 -2.64 -16.61 3.88
N ASP A 433 -1.57 -16.28 3.16
CA ASP A 433 -1.53 -16.29 1.69
C ASP A 433 -1.21 -17.69 1.14
N LEU A 434 -0.52 -18.51 1.94
CA LEU A 434 -0.23 -19.89 1.61
C LEU A 434 -1.51 -20.74 1.69
N VAL A 435 -2.06 -21.11 0.53
CA VAL A 435 -3.35 -21.82 0.45
C VAL A 435 -3.23 -23.27 0.89
N THR A 436 -2.14 -23.94 0.49
CA THR A 436 -1.88 -25.34 0.89
C THR A 436 -0.98 -25.35 2.12
N PRO A 437 -1.48 -25.73 3.31
CA PRO A 437 -0.70 -25.75 4.54
C PRO A 437 0.54 -26.64 4.43
N VAL A 438 1.50 -26.42 5.32
CA VAL A 438 2.67 -27.30 5.43
C VAL A 438 2.25 -28.63 6.05
N ASP A 439 2.65 -29.72 5.40
CA ASP A 439 2.40 -31.09 5.83
C ASP A 439 3.73 -31.77 6.18
N ALA A 440 3.88 -32.20 7.44
CA ALA A 440 5.12 -32.78 7.94
C ALA A 440 5.49 -34.15 7.34
N ILE A 441 4.52 -34.87 6.77
CA ILE A 441 4.73 -36.16 6.12
C ILE A 441 5.13 -35.94 4.66
N ARG A 442 4.51 -34.95 4.01
CA ARG A 442 4.63 -34.73 2.56
C ARG A 442 5.75 -33.75 2.18
N ASP A 443 5.89 -32.66 2.94
CA ASP A 443 6.82 -31.59 2.60
C ASP A 443 8.24 -31.90 3.09
N ARG A 444 9.23 -31.39 2.36
CA ARG A 444 10.64 -31.57 2.69
C ARG A 444 11.02 -30.52 3.73
N ILE A 445 11.29 -30.98 4.95
CA ILE A 445 11.52 -30.12 6.12
C ILE A 445 12.97 -30.20 6.60
N ARG A 446 13.58 -29.04 6.84
CA ARG A 446 14.86 -28.86 7.52
C ARG A 446 14.63 -28.07 8.81
N GLY A 447 15.24 -28.50 9.91
CA GLY A 447 15.00 -27.94 11.25
C GLY A 447 13.86 -28.66 11.99
N PRO A 448 13.43 -28.15 13.16
CA PRO A 448 12.44 -28.81 14.00
C PRO A 448 11.05 -28.84 13.34
N VAL A 449 10.38 -30.00 13.37
CA VAL A 449 9.04 -30.16 12.77
C VAL A 449 7.99 -29.30 13.48
N ASP A 450 8.16 -29.10 14.79
CA ASP A 450 7.24 -28.34 15.64
C ASP A 450 7.69 -26.88 15.86
N ALA A 451 8.60 -26.37 15.02
CA ALA A 451 9.07 -25.01 15.15
C ALA A 451 7.93 -24.00 14.89
N GLU A 452 7.86 -22.95 15.70
CA GLU A 452 6.78 -21.96 15.63
C GLU A 452 6.91 -20.99 14.47
N ILE A 453 8.10 -20.93 13.87
CA ILE A 453 8.37 -20.16 12.67
C ILE A 453 8.53 -21.14 11.53
N THR A 454 7.67 -21.05 10.52
CA THR A 454 7.74 -21.84 9.30
C THR A 454 8.07 -20.93 8.13
N VAL A 455 9.15 -21.25 7.41
CA VAL A 455 9.56 -20.58 6.17
C VAL A 455 9.36 -21.58 5.03
N VAL A 456 8.44 -21.29 4.11
CA VAL A 456 8.22 -22.08 2.89
C VAL A 456 8.86 -21.35 1.72
N GLU A 457 9.74 -22.03 0.99
CA GLU A 457 10.28 -21.59 -0.29
C GLU A 457 9.67 -22.39 -1.43
N TYR A 458 9.11 -21.70 -2.41
CA TYR A 458 8.92 -22.24 -3.75
C TYR A 458 10.15 -21.90 -4.58
N GLY A 459 10.93 -22.91 -4.90
CA GLY A 459 12.29 -22.75 -5.45
C GLY A 459 12.53 -23.53 -6.74
N ASP A 460 13.57 -23.08 -7.44
CA ASP A 460 14.07 -23.66 -8.68
C ASP A 460 15.60 -23.79 -8.56
N PHE A 461 16.12 -24.99 -8.81
CA PHE A 461 17.54 -25.30 -8.65
C PHE A 461 18.46 -24.55 -9.62
N GLU A 462 17.98 -24.12 -10.78
CA GLU A 462 18.75 -23.36 -11.76
C GLU A 462 18.56 -21.84 -11.61
N CYS A 463 17.62 -21.40 -10.75
CA CYS A 463 17.35 -19.99 -10.51
C CYS A 463 18.48 -19.32 -9.70
N PRO A 464 19.19 -18.31 -10.25
CA PRO A 464 20.28 -17.64 -9.53
C PRO A 464 19.82 -16.90 -8.25
N HIS A 465 18.53 -16.56 -8.16
CA HIS A 465 17.96 -15.92 -6.98
C HIS A 465 17.72 -16.93 -5.85
N CYS A 466 17.34 -18.18 -6.16
CA CYS A 466 17.24 -19.26 -5.17
C CYS A 466 18.61 -19.58 -4.56
N GLY A 467 19.65 -19.71 -5.39
CA GLY A 467 21.02 -19.96 -4.91
C GLY A 467 21.55 -18.84 -3.99
N ARG A 468 21.25 -17.57 -4.30
CA ARG A 468 21.58 -16.45 -3.39
C ARG A 468 20.79 -16.48 -2.08
N ALA A 469 19.52 -16.86 -2.13
CA ALA A 469 18.67 -16.93 -0.95
C ALA A 469 19.08 -18.07 -0.01
N GLU A 470 19.55 -19.20 -0.54
CA GLU A 470 20.03 -20.35 0.26
C GLU A 470 21.16 -19.96 1.22
N ALA A 471 22.10 -19.10 0.80
CA ALA A 471 23.16 -18.60 1.68
C ALA A 471 22.57 -17.86 2.90
N ALA A 472 21.57 -17.02 2.67
CA ALA A 472 20.87 -16.28 3.73
C ALA A 472 20.07 -17.21 4.66
N LEU A 473 19.40 -18.21 4.09
CA LEU A 473 18.62 -19.19 4.84
C LEU A 473 19.52 -20.04 5.72
N ARG A 474 20.70 -20.43 5.26
CA ARG A 474 21.67 -21.19 6.08
C ARG A 474 22.17 -20.40 7.27
N GLU A 475 22.56 -19.15 7.06
CA GLU A 475 22.96 -18.26 8.16
C GLU A 475 21.83 -18.16 9.19
N MET A 476 20.60 -17.94 8.71
CA MET A 476 19.41 -17.89 9.53
C MET A 476 19.11 -19.20 10.27
N LEU A 477 19.23 -20.36 9.63
CA LEU A 477 18.95 -21.66 10.25
C LEU A 477 20.02 -22.08 11.26
N THR A 478 21.26 -21.59 11.12
CA THR A 478 22.36 -21.88 12.06
C THR A 478 22.17 -21.14 13.38
N ASP A 479 21.65 -19.91 13.31
CA ASP A 479 21.48 -19.06 14.49
C ASP A 479 20.16 -19.30 15.24
N LEU A 480 19.22 -20.08 14.67
CA LEU A 480 17.83 -20.08 15.08
C LEU A 480 17.22 -21.50 15.15
N ASP A 481 17.32 -22.12 16.32
CA ASP A 481 16.72 -23.44 16.62
C ASP A 481 15.17 -23.46 16.64
N ASP A 482 14.49 -22.36 16.34
CA ASP A 482 13.02 -22.24 16.34
C ASP A 482 12.42 -22.02 14.94
N VAL A 483 13.19 -22.27 13.88
CA VAL A 483 12.76 -22.13 12.48
C VAL A 483 12.67 -23.49 11.78
N ARG A 484 11.53 -23.73 11.15
CA ARG A 484 11.24 -24.85 10.25
C ARG A 484 11.30 -24.36 8.80
N TYR A 485 12.26 -24.84 8.04
CA TYR A 485 12.39 -24.53 6.62
C TYR A 485 11.76 -25.63 5.77
N VAL A 486 10.99 -25.23 4.76
CA VAL A 486 10.21 -26.09 3.89
C VAL A 486 10.53 -25.76 2.44
N TRP A 487 10.98 -26.76 1.68
CA TRP A 487 11.17 -26.62 0.23
C TRP A 487 9.98 -27.20 -0.54
N ARG A 488 9.49 -26.44 -1.52
CA ARG A 488 8.53 -26.88 -2.55
C ARG A 488 9.07 -26.55 -3.93
N HIS A 489 8.88 -27.47 -4.87
CA HIS A 489 9.41 -27.30 -6.22
C HIS A 489 8.57 -26.32 -7.04
N LEU A 490 9.24 -25.39 -7.73
CA LEU A 490 8.64 -24.50 -8.73
C LEU A 490 9.59 -24.32 -9.92
N PRO A 491 9.92 -25.40 -10.66
CA PRO A 491 10.79 -25.29 -11.83
C PRO A 491 10.15 -24.39 -12.90
N LEU A 492 10.96 -23.53 -13.52
CA LEU A 492 10.56 -22.61 -14.59
C LEU A 492 11.19 -23.03 -15.93
N PRO A 493 10.69 -24.09 -16.59
CA PRO A 493 11.33 -24.68 -17.76
C PRO A 493 11.40 -23.76 -18.99
N ASP A 494 10.63 -22.67 -19.01
CA ASP A 494 10.64 -21.64 -20.04
C ASP A 494 11.91 -20.76 -20.01
N VAL A 495 12.54 -20.63 -18.83
CA VAL A 495 13.78 -19.87 -18.63
C VAL A 495 14.94 -20.73 -18.13
N HIS A 496 14.66 -21.87 -17.50
CA HIS A 496 15.62 -22.78 -16.87
C HIS A 496 15.43 -24.22 -17.39
N PRO A 497 16.15 -24.60 -18.47
CA PRO A 497 15.94 -25.88 -19.16
C PRO A 497 16.20 -27.14 -18.32
N HIS A 498 17.02 -27.03 -17.27
CA HIS A 498 17.44 -28.15 -16.43
C HIS A 498 16.73 -28.20 -15.08
N ALA A 499 16.01 -27.13 -14.70
CA ALA A 499 15.27 -27.03 -13.43
C ALA A 499 14.36 -28.24 -13.15
N GLN A 500 13.59 -28.69 -14.14
CA GLN A 500 12.68 -29.83 -13.99
C GLN A 500 13.43 -31.13 -13.69
N LEU A 501 14.54 -31.37 -14.39
CA LEU A 501 15.37 -32.56 -14.18
C LEU A 501 16.06 -32.53 -12.81
N ALA A 502 16.54 -31.36 -12.38
CA ALA A 502 17.12 -31.18 -11.06
C ALA A 502 16.10 -31.43 -9.93
N ALA A 503 14.87 -30.95 -10.09
CA ALA A 503 13.78 -31.23 -9.15
C ALA A 503 13.45 -32.74 -9.06
N GLU A 504 13.38 -33.43 -10.19
CA GLU A 504 13.18 -34.89 -10.22
C GLU A 504 14.35 -35.64 -9.58
N ALA A 505 15.60 -35.19 -9.76
CA ALA A 505 16.77 -35.76 -9.12
C ALA A 505 16.74 -35.59 -7.59
N ALA A 506 16.29 -34.44 -7.10
CA ALA A 506 16.11 -34.22 -5.67
C ALA A 506 15.06 -35.19 -5.08
N GLU A 507 13.94 -35.42 -5.78
CA GLU A 507 12.94 -36.40 -5.34
C GLU A 507 13.45 -37.85 -5.43
N ALA A 508 14.25 -38.20 -6.44
CA ALA A 508 14.89 -39.50 -6.54
C ALA A 508 15.88 -39.75 -5.39
N ALA A 509 16.59 -38.71 -4.94
CA ALA A 509 17.43 -38.78 -3.73
C ALA A 509 16.58 -38.84 -2.44
N ALA A 510 15.40 -38.22 -2.44
CA ALA A 510 14.49 -38.27 -1.29
C ALA A 510 13.96 -39.68 -1.02
N ASP A 511 13.66 -40.46 -2.06
CA ASP A 511 13.28 -41.88 -1.94
C ASP A 511 14.36 -42.72 -1.24
N GLN A 512 15.60 -42.24 -1.25
CA GLN A 512 16.76 -42.86 -0.60
C GLN A 512 17.19 -42.13 0.69
N GLY A 513 16.38 -41.17 1.17
CA GLY A 513 16.62 -40.45 2.42
C GLY A 513 17.67 -39.33 2.36
N ARG A 514 18.07 -38.88 1.16
CA ARG A 514 19.18 -37.93 0.94
C ARG A 514 18.74 -36.66 0.18
N PHE A 515 17.50 -36.23 0.40
CA PHE A 515 16.92 -35.06 -0.28
C PHE A 515 17.76 -33.80 -0.05
N TRP A 516 18.11 -33.51 1.20
CA TRP A 516 18.75 -32.25 1.57
C TRP A 516 20.20 -32.18 1.09
N GLU A 517 20.92 -33.30 1.10
CA GLU A 517 22.27 -33.39 0.55
C GLU A 517 22.27 -33.19 -0.97
N MET A 518 21.28 -33.75 -1.67
CA MET A 518 21.09 -33.50 -3.10
C MET A 518 20.69 -32.04 -3.37
N HIS A 519 19.70 -31.52 -2.65
CA HIS A 519 19.25 -30.13 -2.73
C HIS A 519 20.43 -29.14 -2.63
N ASP A 520 21.28 -29.34 -1.62
CA ASP A 520 22.44 -28.49 -1.36
C ASP A 520 23.47 -28.55 -2.48
N LEU A 521 23.71 -29.75 -2.99
CA LEU A 521 24.66 -29.99 -4.06
C LEU A 521 24.18 -29.36 -5.37
N LEU A 522 22.87 -29.44 -5.67
CA LEU A 522 22.25 -28.82 -6.84
C LEU A 522 22.29 -27.29 -6.77
N LEU A 523 21.94 -26.69 -5.62
CA LEU A 523 22.02 -25.23 -5.46
C LEU A 523 23.46 -24.69 -5.47
N ALA A 524 24.43 -25.49 -5.05
CA ALA A 524 25.85 -25.12 -5.14
C ALA A 524 26.39 -25.17 -6.58
N HIS A 525 25.73 -25.91 -7.48
CA HIS A 525 26.18 -26.14 -8.86
C HIS A 525 25.05 -25.86 -9.87
N GLN A 526 24.43 -24.68 -9.77
CA GLN A 526 23.27 -24.30 -10.60
C GLN A 526 23.55 -24.30 -12.11
N ASP A 527 24.83 -24.27 -12.51
CA ASP A 527 25.31 -24.31 -13.89
C ASP A 527 25.63 -25.73 -14.39
N GLN A 528 25.54 -26.76 -13.54
CA GLN A 528 25.90 -28.16 -13.84
C GLN A 528 24.74 -29.10 -13.50
N LEU A 529 23.62 -28.94 -14.18
CA LEU A 529 22.37 -29.67 -13.90
C LEU A 529 21.98 -30.66 -15.02
N THR A 530 22.93 -31.08 -15.84
CA THR A 530 22.65 -32.04 -16.92
C THR A 530 22.39 -33.44 -16.35
N ALA A 531 21.74 -34.31 -17.12
CA ALA A 531 21.49 -35.69 -16.69
C ALA A 531 22.77 -36.45 -16.26
N ALA A 532 23.93 -36.14 -16.88
CA ALA A 532 25.21 -36.71 -16.49
C ALA A 532 25.69 -36.19 -15.13
N ASP A 533 25.51 -34.89 -14.87
CA ASP A 533 25.84 -34.27 -13.58
C ASP A 533 24.98 -34.84 -12.45
N LEU A 534 23.68 -34.96 -12.67
CA LEU A 534 22.74 -35.50 -11.67
C LEU A 534 23.10 -36.92 -11.25
N VAL A 535 23.54 -37.77 -12.19
CA VAL A 535 24.02 -39.12 -11.87
C VAL A 535 25.37 -39.07 -11.15
N ARG A 536 26.29 -38.19 -11.57
CA ARG A 536 27.56 -37.97 -10.86
C ARG A 536 27.33 -37.57 -9.39
N TYR A 537 26.37 -36.69 -9.14
CA TYR A 537 25.96 -36.27 -7.81
C TYR A 537 25.33 -37.42 -7.01
N ALA A 538 24.48 -38.24 -7.63
CA ALA A 538 23.95 -39.44 -6.99
C ALA A 538 25.06 -40.38 -6.52
N THR A 539 26.08 -40.61 -7.36
CA THR A 539 27.28 -41.38 -6.98
C THR A 539 28.05 -40.74 -5.83
N GLN A 540 28.29 -39.42 -5.89
CA GLN A 540 29.01 -38.68 -4.85
C GLN A 540 28.31 -38.76 -3.48
N LEU A 541 26.97 -38.75 -3.47
CA LEU A 541 26.16 -38.84 -2.26
C LEU A 541 26.02 -40.27 -1.72
N GLY A 542 26.52 -41.28 -2.44
CA GLY A 542 26.44 -42.68 -2.07
C GLY A 542 25.06 -43.30 -2.30
N LEU A 543 24.30 -42.79 -3.27
CA LEU A 543 22.99 -43.34 -3.65
C LEU A 543 23.14 -44.64 -4.45
N ASP A 544 22.10 -45.47 -4.41
CA ASP A 544 21.90 -46.52 -5.41
C ASP A 544 21.60 -45.84 -6.76
N VAL A 545 22.62 -45.84 -7.62
CA VAL A 545 22.59 -45.19 -8.94
C VAL A 545 21.61 -45.88 -9.89
N ASP A 546 21.42 -47.20 -9.77
CA ASP A 546 20.49 -47.93 -10.64
C ASP A 546 19.04 -47.63 -10.25
N ALA A 547 18.74 -47.63 -8.94
CA ALA A 547 17.45 -47.20 -8.42
C ALA A 547 17.17 -45.73 -8.77
N PHE A 548 18.17 -44.86 -8.64
CA PHE A 548 18.08 -43.44 -9.02
C PHE A 548 17.77 -43.28 -10.52
N ARG A 549 18.52 -43.95 -11.40
CA ARG A 549 18.27 -43.92 -12.85
C ARG A 549 16.89 -44.46 -13.20
N ALA A 550 16.43 -45.52 -12.53
CA ALA A 550 15.10 -46.07 -12.71
C ALA A 550 14.01 -45.08 -12.27
N HIS A 551 14.19 -44.39 -11.15
CA HIS A 551 13.29 -43.33 -10.70
C HIS A 551 13.21 -42.20 -11.73
N MET A 552 14.36 -41.69 -12.18
CA MET A 552 14.45 -40.61 -13.17
C MET A 552 13.81 -41.01 -14.50
N LYS A 553 14.08 -42.22 -15.01
CA LYS A 553 13.50 -42.72 -16.26
C LYS A 553 11.97 -42.87 -16.17
N ALA A 554 11.47 -43.32 -15.03
CA ALA A 554 10.04 -43.47 -14.78
C ALA A 554 9.37 -42.15 -14.33
N ARG A 555 10.13 -41.07 -14.14
CA ARG A 555 9.68 -39.75 -13.66
C ARG A 555 8.78 -39.84 -12.43
N ARG A 556 9.12 -40.71 -11.46
CA ARG A 556 8.27 -40.97 -10.30
C ARG A 556 8.04 -39.73 -9.42
N GLY A 557 8.99 -38.81 -9.39
CA GLY A 557 8.88 -37.52 -8.70
C GLY A 557 7.97 -36.49 -9.38
N LEU A 558 7.57 -36.69 -10.64
CA LEU A 558 6.83 -35.68 -11.41
C LEU A 558 5.52 -35.26 -10.74
N ARG A 559 4.73 -36.23 -10.25
CA ARG A 559 3.46 -35.93 -9.58
C ARG A 559 3.66 -35.01 -8.37
N ARG A 560 4.73 -35.23 -7.60
CA ARG A 560 5.05 -34.39 -6.43
C ARG A 560 5.36 -32.95 -6.84
N ILE A 561 6.13 -32.80 -7.90
CA ILE A 561 6.50 -31.49 -8.46
C ILE A 561 5.26 -30.76 -9.00
N GLU A 562 4.38 -31.45 -9.74
CA GLU A 562 3.12 -30.88 -10.24
C GLU A 562 2.19 -30.45 -9.11
N GLU A 563 2.11 -31.22 -8.01
CA GLU A 563 1.36 -30.84 -6.81
C GLU A 563 1.94 -29.57 -6.15
N ASP A 564 3.27 -29.45 -6.06
CA ASP A 564 3.91 -28.25 -5.54
C ASP A 564 3.67 -27.04 -6.45
N VAL A 565 3.81 -27.21 -7.77
CA VAL A 565 3.52 -26.18 -8.78
C VAL A 565 2.06 -25.72 -8.70
N SER A 566 1.10 -26.64 -8.60
CA SER A 566 -0.31 -26.31 -8.42
C SER A 566 -0.56 -25.56 -7.11
N SER A 567 0.10 -25.97 -6.03
CA SER A 567 0.00 -25.27 -4.75
C SER A 567 0.63 -23.87 -4.79
N ALA A 568 1.65 -23.67 -5.63
CA ALA A 568 2.27 -22.38 -5.90
C ALA A 568 1.28 -21.46 -6.61
N ASP A 569 0.63 -21.94 -7.68
CA ASP A 569 -0.37 -21.17 -8.44
C ASP A 569 -1.56 -20.77 -7.56
N LEU A 570 -2.09 -21.70 -6.75
CA LEU A 570 -3.15 -21.42 -5.78
C LEU A 570 -2.72 -20.37 -4.74
N SER A 571 -1.45 -20.37 -4.35
CA SER A 571 -0.87 -19.41 -3.40
C SER A 571 -0.35 -18.12 -4.07
N GLY A 572 -0.51 -17.99 -5.40
CA GLY A 572 -0.05 -16.85 -6.19
C GLY A 572 1.47 -16.78 -6.40
N ALA A 573 2.22 -17.83 -6.08
CA ALA A 573 3.66 -17.95 -6.29
C ALA A 573 3.95 -18.31 -7.76
N VAL A 574 4.13 -17.29 -8.59
CA VAL A 574 4.30 -17.41 -10.05
C VAL A 574 5.75 -17.28 -10.53
N GLY A 575 6.71 -17.17 -9.61
CA GLY A 575 8.14 -17.05 -9.91
C GLY A 575 9.00 -17.46 -8.72
N THR A 576 10.31 -17.61 -8.95
CA THR A 576 11.25 -18.15 -7.97
C THR A 576 12.38 -17.18 -7.60
N PRO A 577 12.83 -17.19 -6.32
CA PRO A 577 12.19 -17.83 -5.18
C PRO A 577 10.91 -17.07 -4.79
N THR A 578 9.90 -17.78 -4.27
CA THR A 578 8.80 -17.14 -3.53
C THR A 578 8.77 -17.68 -2.11
N PHE A 579 8.83 -16.78 -1.13
CA PHE A 579 8.85 -17.13 0.29
C PHE A 579 7.50 -16.88 0.98
N PHE A 580 7.16 -17.76 1.91
CA PHE A 580 6.08 -17.56 2.88
C PHE A 580 6.61 -17.75 4.30
N VAL A 581 6.40 -16.76 5.17
CA VAL A 581 6.78 -16.83 6.59
C VAL A 581 5.51 -16.93 7.43
N ASN A 582 5.33 -18.04 8.14
CA ASN A 582 4.10 -18.40 8.85
C ASN A 582 2.85 -18.27 7.96
N GLY A 583 3.01 -18.68 6.70
CA GLY A 583 1.96 -18.68 5.68
C GLY A 583 1.63 -17.31 5.09
N ARG A 584 2.30 -16.23 5.49
CA ARG A 584 2.19 -14.91 4.84
C ARG A 584 3.25 -14.77 3.75
N ARG A 585 2.88 -14.28 2.57
CA ARG A 585 3.82 -14.09 1.46
C ARG A 585 4.83 -12.99 1.79
N HIS A 586 6.08 -13.20 1.39
CA HIS A 586 7.13 -12.17 1.40
C HIS A 586 7.26 -11.56 -0.01
N ASP A 587 6.88 -10.29 -0.14
CA ASP A 587 6.95 -9.52 -1.40
C ASP A 587 8.21 -8.61 -1.48
N GLY A 588 9.10 -8.70 -0.50
CA GLY A 588 10.34 -7.91 -0.44
C GLY A 588 11.44 -8.44 -1.36
N SER A 589 12.59 -7.76 -1.37
CA SER A 589 13.79 -8.29 -2.02
C SER A 589 14.17 -9.65 -1.43
N PHE A 590 14.75 -10.52 -2.27
CA PHE A 590 15.23 -11.85 -1.88
C PHE A 590 16.64 -11.81 -1.28
N ASP A 591 17.02 -10.69 -0.68
CA ASP A 591 18.28 -10.55 0.04
C ASP A 591 18.16 -11.09 1.47
N SER A 592 19.31 -11.38 2.08
CA SER A 592 19.36 -11.95 3.42
C SER A 592 18.72 -11.05 4.48
N GLU A 593 18.84 -9.74 4.32
CA GLU A 593 18.37 -8.75 5.27
C GLU A 593 16.84 -8.69 5.31
N ALA A 594 16.16 -8.65 4.15
CA ALA A 594 14.71 -8.57 4.09
C ALA A 594 14.03 -9.85 4.60
N LEU A 595 14.55 -11.03 4.25
CA LEU A 595 14.00 -12.30 4.71
C LEU A 595 14.24 -12.50 6.22
N SER A 596 15.43 -12.16 6.71
CA SER A 596 15.74 -12.18 8.15
C SER A 596 14.84 -11.24 8.94
N ALA A 597 14.59 -10.03 8.43
CA ALA A 597 13.66 -9.10 9.06
C ALA A 597 12.21 -9.66 9.12
N ALA A 598 11.76 -10.37 8.08
CA ALA A 598 10.44 -11.01 8.07
C ALA A 598 10.34 -12.14 9.11
N VAL A 599 11.38 -12.96 9.24
CA VAL A 599 11.46 -14.04 10.24
C VAL A 599 11.54 -13.48 11.66
N GLN A 600 12.36 -12.45 11.90
CA GLN A 600 12.43 -11.78 13.20
C GLN A 600 11.07 -11.17 13.59
N LEU A 601 10.35 -10.56 12.63
CA LEU A 601 9.01 -10.03 12.87
C LEU A 601 8.03 -11.16 13.24
N ALA A 602 8.09 -12.30 12.55
CA ALA A 602 7.29 -13.48 12.88
C ALA A 602 7.59 -13.98 14.30
N ARG A 603 8.87 -14.08 14.68
CA ARG A 603 9.29 -14.44 16.05
C ARG A 603 8.71 -13.51 17.10
N GLN A 604 8.85 -12.19 16.88
CA GLN A 604 8.36 -11.20 17.84
C GLN A 604 6.83 -11.29 18.02
N ARG A 605 6.08 -11.64 16.96
CA ARG A 605 4.64 -11.90 17.05
C ARG A 605 4.33 -13.14 17.88
N VAL A 606 5.06 -14.23 17.67
CA VAL A 606 4.87 -15.46 18.44
C VAL A 606 5.18 -15.25 19.92
N LEU A 607 6.29 -14.57 20.24
CA LEU A 607 6.63 -14.18 21.61
C LEU A 607 5.57 -13.28 22.26
N ALA A 608 4.97 -12.36 21.50
CA ALA A 608 3.87 -11.52 21.99
C ALA A 608 2.61 -12.35 22.32
N GLY A 609 2.39 -13.46 21.60
CA GLY A 609 1.28 -14.41 21.80
C GLY A 609 1.45 -15.35 23.00
N ARG A 610 2.66 -15.92 23.21
CA ARG A 610 2.94 -16.93 24.27
C ARG A 610 2.66 -16.48 25.69
N ALA A 611 2.88 -15.20 26.02
CA ALA A 611 2.73 -14.70 27.40
C ALA A 611 1.25 -14.50 27.83
N SER A 612 0.33 -15.33 27.32
CA SER A 612 -1.08 -15.42 27.74
C SER A 612 -1.56 -16.84 28.06
N SER A 613 -0.72 -17.87 27.94
CA SER A 613 -1.07 -19.24 28.36
C SER A 613 -0.71 -19.53 29.83
N THR A 614 -0.22 -18.53 30.56
CA THR A 614 0.14 -18.62 31.99
C THR A 614 -0.70 -17.69 32.87
N VAL A 615 -1.97 -17.44 32.51
CA VAL A 615 -2.95 -16.76 33.40
C VAL A 615 -4.20 -17.60 33.47
#